data_AF-A0A954ULK1-F1
#
_entry.id   AF-A0A954ULK1-F1
#
_cell.length_a   1.000
_cell.length_b   1.000
_cell.length_c   1.000
_cell.angle_alpha   90.00
_cell.angle_beta   90.00
_cell.angle_gamma   90.00
#
_symmetry.space_group_name_H-M   'P 1'
#
loop_
_entity.id
_entity.type
_entity.pdbx_description
1 polymer ?
#
loop_
_entity_poly.entity_id
_entity_poly.type
_entity_poly.pdbx_seq_one_letter_code
_entity_poly.pdbx_strand_id
1 'polypeptide(L)'
;MMNQPARWALASTAFAKRRIGIAGAFLTALLATAPSFAQAPFDAERANQLGIRKLEGRHVSLFTDLPSSPAVDELPAVFDAAVPEWEKFFGRPAGNWKIRASLMRDAAKFRACGLLPAQLPDFPNGFSLRNELWLFEQPTDYYRRHLLLHEGTHCFTILATGASGPPWYFEGLAELLGTHRWQDGKLQLGVVPRDRLEAEHWSRVKIVRDEVAAGRFLNFGSVMSFGPRAHRENEPYGWCWAAAAFLHHHPDYRDALREMLAETRQSAESFNVKFRRKIGSRWQLLEAEWQCFVHSIDYGYQFEAEAIRIRPLAALPATGGSCQLDVARGWQASGYRVRAGATYELTANGQFQIDDNPRPWISEANGVTLAYHQGRPVGLLLAAVYDARFVVGSKLTEFCQPREIGTRGTFRAPRDGILFLRVNDAPASLSNNRGTLAVTIREAIPPPGN
;
A
#
# COMPACT_ATOMS: atom_id res chain seq x y z
N MET A 1 -59.89 -0.86 -6.54
CA MET A 1 -58.85 -1.74 -5.97
C MET A 1 -57.66 -1.72 -6.90
N MET A 2 -56.63 -0.93 -6.58
CA MET A 2 -55.32 -1.00 -7.24
C MET A 2 -54.31 -0.33 -6.31
N ASN A 3 -53.36 -1.15 -5.84
CA ASN A 3 -52.21 -0.77 -5.03
C ASN A 3 -51.20 0.02 -5.87
N GLN A 4 -50.72 1.15 -5.35
CA GLN A 4 -49.34 1.59 -5.55
C GLN A 4 -48.75 2.16 -4.25
N PRO A 5 -47.46 1.89 -3.95
CA PRO A 5 -46.88 2.14 -2.63
C PRO A 5 -46.09 3.45 -2.54
N ALA A 6 -45.86 3.82 -1.28
CA ALA A 6 -45.28 5.06 -0.78
C ALA A 6 -43.87 5.37 -1.29
N ARG A 7 -43.66 6.68 -1.52
CA ARG A 7 -42.38 7.34 -1.71
C ARG A 7 -41.58 7.32 -0.39
N TRP A 8 -40.36 6.79 -0.42
CA TRP A 8 -39.40 6.94 0.67
C TRP A 8 -38.58 8.22 0.46
N ALA A 9 -38.71 9.12 1.42
CA ALA A 9 -37.93 10.34 1.53
C ALA A 9 -36.52 10.03 2.09
N LEU A 10 -35.52 10.67 1.51
CA LEU A 10 -34.13 10.70 1.97
C LEU A 10 -34.05 11.33 3.36
N ALA A 11 -33.67 10.54 4.36
CA ALA A 11 -33.31 11.03 5.68
C ALA A 11 -31.79 11.32 5.71
N SER A 12 -31.45 12.60 5.82
CA SER A 12 -30.12 13.06 6.21
C SER A 12 -29.92 12.78 7.70
N THR A 13 -28.89 12.03 8.06
CA THR A 13 -28.50 11.86 9.47
C THR A 13 -27.40 12.84 9.83
N ALA A 14 -27.81 13.82 10.64
CA ALA A 14 -26.98 14.82 11.27
C ALA A 14 -26.01 14.19 12.30
N PHE A 15 -24.76 14.63 12.27
CA PHE A 15 -23.78 14.38 13.32
C PHE A 15 -24.18 15.15 14.60
N ALA A 16 -24.52 14.41 15.65
CA ALA A 16 -24.83 14.96 16.96
C ALA A 16 -23.55 15.43 17.67
N LYS A 17 -23.54 16.70 18.09
CA LYS A 17 -22.56 17.29 18.99
C LYS A 17 -22.64 16.61 20.38
N ARG A 18 -21.55 16.00 20.84
CA ARG A 18 -21.30 15.81 22.27
C ARG A 18 -20.09 16.65 22.69
N ARG A 19 -20.35 17.58 23.62
CA ARG A 19 -19.35 18.31 24.39
C ARG A 19 -18.80 17.37 25.46
N ILE A 20 -17.50 17.05 25.40
CA ILE A 20 -16.75 16.44 26.51
C ILE A 20 -15.35 17.09 26.53
N GLY A 21 -14.99 17.59 27.72
CA GLY A 21 -13.65 17.90 28.26
C GLY A 21 -12.50 18.29 27.32
N ILE A 22 -12.07 19.55 27.42
CA ILE A 22 -10.78 20.03 26.93
C ILE A 22 -9.69 19.50 27.90
N ALA A 23 -8.92 18.50 27.48
CA ALA A 23 -7.56 18.24 27.99
C ALA A 23 -6.86 17.20 27.07
N GLY A 24 -5.61 17.49 26.66
CA GLY A 24 -4.72 16.52 26.02
C GLY A 24 -4.60 16.62 24.49
N ALA A 25 -4.13 17.77 23.99
CA ALA A 25 -3.57 17.86 22.65
C ALA A 25 -2.27 18.67 22.70
N PHE A 26 -1.29 18.21 21.92
CA PHE A 26 -0.04 18.86 21.51
C PHE A 26 1.23 18.61 22.35
N LEU A 27 2.19 17.94 21.70
CA LEU A 27 3.49 18.57 21.46
C LEU A 27 4.06 18.10 20.11
N THR A 28 3.82 18.89 19.06
CA THR A 28 4.58 18.80 17.80
C THR A 28 4.82 20.24 17.33
N ALA A 29 5.87 20.87 17.90
CA ALA A 29 6.63 21.99 17.33
C ALA A 29 7.47 22.65 18.45
N LEU A 30 8.78 22.38 18.41
CA LEU A 30 9.94 23.23 18.74
C LEU A 30 11.01 22.36 19.41
N LEU A 31 12.13 22.18 18.72
CA LEU A 31 13.48 22.45 19.23
C LEU A 31 14.46 22.20 18.08
N ALA A 32 14.58 23.22 17.22
CA ALA A 32 15.77 23.44 16.43
C ALA A 32 16.82 24.09 17.34
N THR A 33 17.53 23.26 18.10
CA THR A 33 18.87 23.47 18.67
C THR A 33 19.23 22.15 19.35
N ALA A 34 20.24 21.44 18.85
CA ALA A 34 20.61 20.10 19.34
C ALA A 34 20.80 20.08 20.87
N PRO A 35 19.94 19.38 21.62
CA PRO A 35 20.31 18.88 22.93
C PRO A 35 20.94 17.49 22.73
N SER A 36 21.88 17.12 23.60
CA SER A 36 22.35 15.75 23.71
C SER A 36 21.17 14.76 23.62
N PHE A 37 21.27 13.78 22.72
CA PHE A 37 20.30 12.69 22.52
C PHE A 37 20.35 11.67 23.66
N ALA A 38 20.43 12.16 24.91
CA ALA A 38 20.48 11.32 26.08
C ALA A 38 19.13 10.60 26.22
N GLN A 39 19.18 9.27 26.19
CA GLN A 39 18.06 8.43 26.59
C GLN A 39 17.67 8.75 28.03
N ALA A 40 16.40 8.56 28.38
CA ALA A 40 15.94 8.81 29.74
C ALA A 40 16.77 8.04 30.79
N PRO A 41 17.04 8.59 31.97
CA PRO A 41 17.66 7.82 33.04
C PRO A 41 16.69 6.73 33.54
N PHE A 42 17.24 5.58 33.97
CA PHE A 42 16.46 4.49 34.57
C PHE A 42 17.28 3.81 35.67
N ASP A 43 16.59 3.13 36.58
CA ASP A 43 17.22 2.37 37.67
C ASP A 43 17.50 0.93 37.22
N ALA A 44 18.76 0.66 36.90
CA ALA A 44 19.20 -0.64 36.40
C ALA A 44 19.17 -1.74 37.47
N GLU A 45 19.44 -1.42 38.73
CA GLU A 45 19.37 -2.39 39.82
C GLU A 45 17.91 -2.79 40.05
N ARG A 46 17.01 -1.80 40.08
CA ARG A 46 15.57 -2.04 40.19
C ARG A 46 15.02 -2.83 39.00
N ALA A 47 15.48 -2.53 37.78
CA ALA A 47 15.10 -3.29 36.59
C ALA A 47 15.46 -4.79 36.74
N ASN A 48 16.69 -5.08 37.17
CA ASN A 48 17.14 -6.45 37.43
C ASN A 48 16.31 -7.13 38.53
N GLN A 49 16.03 -6.45 39.64
CA GLN A 49 15.18 -6.96 40.74
C GLN A 49 13.75 -7.27 40.28
N LEU A 50 13.23 -6.53 39.29
CA LEU A 50 11.91 -6.75 38.70
C LEU A 50 11.89 -7.86 37.62
N GLY A 51 13.04 -8.50 37.37
CA GLY A 51 13.21 -9.54 36.35
C GLY A 51 13.28 -9.00 34.93
N ILE A 52 13.56 -7.71 34.75
CA ILE A 52 13.80 -7.13 33.43
C ILE A 52 15.24 -7.45 33.04
N ARG A 53 15.38 -8.19 31.94
CA ARG A 53 16.65 -8.60 31.37
C ARG A 53 17.03 -7.70 30.21
N LYS A 54 18.34 -7.52 30.03
CA LYS A 54 18.93 -6.72 28.96
C LYS A 54 19.51 -7.64 27.88
N LEU A 55 19.09 -7.43 26.64
CA LEU A 55 19.60 -8.04 25.43
C LEU A 55 20.34 -6.99 24.61
N GLU A 56 21.59 -7.27 24.23
CA GLU A 56 22.47 -6.29 23.63
C GLU A 56 22.76 -6.60 22.16
N GLY A 57 22.48 -5.64 21.29
CA GLY A 57 22.94 -5.61 19.90
C GLY A 57 23.90 -4.44 19.66
N ARG A 58 24.33 -4.29 18.41
CA ARG A 58 25.18 -3.17 17.97
C ARG A 58 24.41 -1.84 18.00
N HIS A 59 23.19 -1.84 17.49
CA HIS A 59 22.36 -0.65 17.30
C HIS A 59 21.15 -0.59 18.25
N VAL A 60 20.95 -1.61 19.09
CA VAL A 60 19.87 -1.63 20.10
C VAL A 60 20.33 -2.21 21.42
N SER A 61 19.86 -1.62 22.52
CA SER A 61 19.79 -2.26 23.84
C SER A 61 18.33 -2.54 24.16
N LEU A 62 17.94 -3.82 24.11
CA LEU A 62 16.55 -4.26 24.33
C LEU A 62 16.36 -4.72 25.78
N PHE A 63 15.43 -4.09 26.49
CA PHE A 63 15.01 -4.46 27.83
C PHE A 63 13.69 -5.22 27.75
N THR A 64 13.59 -6.39 28.38
CA THR A 64 12.37 -7.20 28.34
C THR A 64 12.13 -7.96 29.64
N ASP A 65 10.87 -8.16 30.00
CA ASP A 65 10.46 -9.07 31.10
C ASP A 65 9.96 -10.43 30.58
N LEU A 66 10.11 -10.67 29.27
CA LEU A 66 9.80 -11.96 28.65
C LEU A 66 10.85 -13.02 29.00
N PRO A 67 10.46 -14.30 29.09
CA PRO A 67 11.42 -15.39 29.24
C PRO A 67 12.31 -15.53 28.01
N SER A 68 13.46 -16.19 28.17
CA SER A 68 14.32 -16.55 27.03
C SER A 68 13.57 -17.43 26.05
N SER A 69 13.72 -17.13 24.78
CA SER A 69 13.26 -17.97 23.69
C SER A 69 14.00 -17.53 22.42
N PRO A 70 14.21 -18.41 21.43
CA PRO A 70 14.83 -18.03 20.17
C PRO A 70 14.20 -16.78 19.54
N ALA A 71 12.86 -16.68 19.54
CA ALA A 71 12.12 -15.57 18.95
C ALA A 71 12.23 -14.23 19.70
N VAL A 72 12.60 -14.23 20.98
CA VAL A 72 12.86 -13.00 21.76
C VAL A 72 14.35 -12.67 21.73
N ASP A 73 15.20 -13.68 21.85
CA ASP A 73 16.65 -13.52 21.94
C ASP A 73 17.27 -13.11 20.59
N GLU A 74 16.60 -13.38 19.46
CA GLU A 74 17.03 -12.94 18.13
C GLU A 74 16.78 -11.44 17.84
N LEU A 75 15.90 -10.77 18.59
CA LEU A 75 15.43 -9.42 18.26
C LEU A 75 16.55 -8.38 18.11
N PRO A 76 17.62 -8.36 18.94
CA PRO A 76 18.75 -7.47 18.70
C PRO A 76 19.43 -7.72 17.36
N ALA A 77 19.59 -8.98 16.95
CA ALA A 77 20.20 -9.34 15.67
C ALA A 77 19.30 -8.95 14.49
N VAL A 78 17.98 -9.10 14.64
CA VAL A 78 17.00 -8.62 13.65
C VAL A 78 17.10 -7.10 13.49
N PHE A 79 17.17 -6.35 14.59
CA PHE A 79 17.31 -4.89 14.53
C PHE A 79 18.64 -4.46 13.90
N ASP A 80 19.74 -5.13 14.26
CA ASP A 80 21.05 -4.86 13.67
C ASP A 80 21.08 -5.16 12.16
N ALA A 81 20.36 -6.20 11.71
CA ALA A 81 20.21 -6.52 10.30
C ALA A 81 19.32 -5.51 9.54
N ALA A 82 18.43 -4.79 10.23
CA ALA A 82 17.58 -3.77 9.63
C ALA A 82 18.33 -2.48 9.31
N VAL A 83 19.36 -2.15 10.10
CA VAL A 83 20.14 -0.92 9.94
C VAL A 83 20.74 -0.76 8.53
N PRO A 84 21.47 -1.72 7.94
CA PRO A 84 21.99 -1.56 6.58
C PRO A 84 20.88 -1.43 5.51
N GLU A 85 19.73 -2.07 5.70
CA GLU A 85 18.57 -1.89 4.81
C GLU A 85 17.96 -0.48 4.95
N TRP A 86 17.89 0.07 6.16
CA TRP A 86 17.52 1.47 6.38
C TRP A 86 18.56 2.43 5.79
N GLU A 87 19.86 2.23 6.00
CA GLU A 87 20.90 3.07 5.41
C GLU A 87 20.77 3.14 3.88
N LYS A 88 20.51 1.99 3.25
CA LYS A 88 20.26 1.88 1.81
C LYS A 88 18.98 2.61 1.39
N PHE A 89 17.88 2.45 2.13
CA PHE A 89 16.61 3.09 1.81
C PHE A 89 16.68 4.62 1.94
N PHE A 90 17.25 5.11 3.04
CA PHE A 90 17.30 6.53 3.40
C PHE A 90 18.52 7.25 2.82
N GLY A 91 19.51 6.53 2.29
CA GLY A 91 20.75 7.10 1.76
C GLY A 91 21.59 7.80 2.84
N ARG A 92 21.51 7.34 4.09
CA ARG A 92 22.15 7.96 5.26
C ARG A 92 22.77 6.90 6.16
N PRO A 93 24.06 7.01 6.52
CA PRO A 93 24.69 6.06 7.43
C PRO A 93 24.21 6.25 8.88
N ALA A 94 24.11 5.14 9.60
CA ALA A 94 23.77 5.10 11.02
C ALA A 94 24.98 5.41 11.92
N GLY A 95 26.19 5.08 11.48
CA GLY A 95 27.41 5.25 12.27
C GLY A 95 27.34 4.51 13.61
N ASN A 96 27.57 5.22 14.72
CA ASN A 96 27.50 4.68 16.08
C ASN A 96 26.10 4.82 16.70
N TRP A 97 25.07 5.05 15.88
CA TRP A 97 23.70 5.19 16.37
C TRP A 97 23.26 3.93 17.11
N LYS A 98 22.71 4.12 18.31
CA LYS A 98 22.19 3.06 19.15
C LYS A 98 20.96 3.54 19.89
N ILE A 99 19.91 2.73 19.89
CA ILE A 99 18.65 3.02 20.56
C ILE A 99 18.45 2.15 21.80
N ARG A 100 17.51 2.57 22.64
CA ARG A 100 16.97 1.74 23.71
C ARG A 100 15.58 1.26 23.32
N ALA A 101 15.35 -0.04 23.46
CA ALA A 101 14.05 -0.65 23.22
C ALA A 101 13.52 -1.26 24.51
N SER A 102 12.22 -1.13 24.78
CA SER A 102 11.53 -1.85 25.85
C SER A 102 10.45 -2.75 25.24
N LEU A 103 10.55 -4.06 25.44
CA LEU A 103 9.53 -5.05 25.06
C LEU A 103 8.87 -5.59 26.32
N MET A 104 7.59 -5.24 26.51
CA MET A 104 6.92 -5.29 27.80
C MET A 104 5.73 -6.23 27.78
N ARG A 105 5.72 -7.25 28.64
CA ARG A 105 4.50 -7.96 29.02
C ARG A 105 3.81 -7.24 30.17
N ASP A 106 4.56 -6.81 31.18
CA ASP A 106 4.06 -6.03 32.32
C ASP A 106 4.67 -4.63 32.35
N ALA A 107 3.95 -3.66 31.76
CA ALA A 107 4.38 -2.27 31.73
C ALA A 107 4.54 -1.64 33.12
N ALA A 108 3.91 -2.17 34.18
CA ALA A 108 4.08 -1.61 35.53
C ALA A 108 5.53 -1.76 36.02
N LYS A 109 6.20 -2.88 35.68
CA LYS A 109 7.62 -3.08 36.00
C LYS A 109 8.52 -2.04 35.35
N PHE A 110 8.27 -1.74 34.08
CA PHE A 110 9.05 -0.76 33.32
C PHE A 110 8.82 0.66 33.83
N ARG A 111 7.60 1.01 34.25
CA ARG A 111 7.34 2.30 34.91
C ARG A 111 8.08 2.38 36.25
N ALA A 112 8.08 1.32 37.03
CA ALA A 112 8.68 1.29 38.37
C ALA A 112 10.21 1.48 38.37
N CYS A 113 10.91 1.18 37.26
CA CYS A 113 12.34 1.44 37.11
C CYS A 113 12.66 2.61 36.16
N GLY A 114 11.66 3.31 35.61
CA GLY A 114 11.85 4.44 34.70
C GLY A 114 12.14 4.08 33.24
N LEU A 115 12.12 2.79 32.88
CA LEU A 115 12.23 2.36 31.48
C LEU A 115 10.99 2.71 30.66
N LEU A 116 9.82 2.91 31.27
CA LEU A 116 8.63 3.47 30.64
C LEU A 116 8.26 4.82 31.29
N PRO A 117 8.63 5.96 30.68
CA PRO A 117 8.38 7.29 31.26
C PRO A 117 6.88 7.61 31.39
N ALA A 118 6.49 8.20 32.51
CA ALA A 118 5.10 8.57 32.79
C ALA A 118 4.55 9.71 31.90
N GLN A 119 5.43 10.44 31.22
CA GLN A 119 5.07 11.56 30.34
C GLN A 119 4.70 11.11 28.92
N LEU A 120 4.91 9.82 28.59
CA LEU A 120 4.49 9.30 27.30
C LEU A 120 2.95 9.28 27.23
N PRO A 121 2.37 9.53 26.04
CA PRO A 121 0.95 9.32 25.84
C PRO A 121 0.60 7.84 25.99
N ASP A 122 -0.68 7.53 26.19
CA ASP A 122 -1.14 6.15 26.06
C ASP A 122 -0.98 5.68 24.61
N PHE A 123 -0.45 4.46 24.44
CA PHE A 123 -0.31 3.79 23.16
C PHE A 123 -0.68 2.31 23.30
N PRO A 124 -1.38 1.71 22.33
CA PRO A 124 -1.91 0.35 22.48
C PRO A 124 -0.87 -0.74 22.23
N ASN A 125 0.10 -0.50 21.34
CA ASN A 125 1.00 -1.54 20.82
C ASN A 125 2.47 -1.11 20.85
N GLY A 126 2.77 0.04 20.25
CA GLY A 126 4.12 0.55 20.12
C GLY A 126 4.15 2.07 20.18
N PHE A 127 5.30 2.61 20.56
CA PHE A 127 5.59 4.03 20.48
C PHE A 127 7.10 4.24 20.36
N SER A 128 7.51 5.29 19.66
CA SER A 128 8.89 5.70 19.53
C SER A 128 9.04 7.19 19.78
N LEU A 129 10.16 7.53 20.42
CA LEU A 129 10.56 8.91 20.63
C LEU A 129 12.07 9.00 20.56
N ARG A 130 12.56 9.63 19.48
CA ARG A 130 13.99 9.88 19.25
C ARG A 130 14.81 8.58 19.17
N ASN A 131 15.56 8.24 20.23
CA ASN A 131 16.42 7.06 20.29
C ASN A 131 15.88 6.02 21.29
N GLU A 132 14.59 6.08 21.59
CA GLU A 132 13.91 5.16 22.46
C GLU A 132 12.62 4.65 21.79
N LEU A 133 12.32 3.38 22.00
CA LEU A 133 11.07 2.76 21.58
C LEU A 133 10.53 1.81 22.65
N TRP A 134 9.21 1.67 22.67
CA TRP A 134 8.47 0.88 23.63
C TRP A 134 7.42 0.06 22.90
N LEU A 135 7.35 -1.23 23.20
CA LEU A 135 6.48 -2.20 22.57
C LEU A 135 5.81 -3.02 23.66
N PHE A 136 4.52 -3.29 23.50
CA PHE A 136 3.85 -4.35 24.23
C PHE A 136 4.07 -5.69 23.55
N GLU A 137 4.15 -6.74 24.35
CA GLU A 137 4.22 -8.11 23.86
C GLU A 137 3.04 -8.45 22.94
N GLN A 138 3.32 -9.14 21.84
CA GLN A 138 2.34 -9.46 20.80
C GLN A 138 2.02 -10.95 20.72
N PRO A 139 0.83 -11.34 20.20
CA PRO A 139 0.43 -12.74 20.09
C PRO A 139 1.34 -13.61 19.21
N THR A 140 2.08 -13.01 18.27
CA THR A 140 2.95 -13.74 17.34
C THR A 140 4.34 -13.14 17.28
N ASP A 141 5.32 -14.01 17.00
CA ASP A 141 6.72 -13.62 16.80
C ASP A 141 6.87 -12.66 15.61
N TYR A 142 6.10 -12.88 14.54
CA TYR A 142 6.08 -11.99 13.39
C TYR A 142 5.64 -10.58 13.79
N TYR A 143 4.51 -10.44 14.49
CA TYR A 143 3.97 -9.12 14.79
C TYR A 143 4.81 -8.40 15.85
N ARG A 144 5.42 -9.13 16.79
CA ARG A 144 6.45 -8.59 17.70
C ARG A 144 7.63 -8.00 16.93
N ARG A 145 8.22 -8.78 15.99
CA ARG A 145 9.30 -8.29 15.12
C ARG A 145 8.87 -7.11 14.26
N HIS A 146 7.66 -7.17 13.69
CA HIS A 146 7.07 -6.09 12.90
C HIS A 146 7.03 -4.78 13.68
N LEU A 147 6.52 -4.79 14.91
CA LEU A 147 6.46 -3.57 15.73
C LEU A 147 7.85 -3.06 16.11
N LEU A 148 8.81 -3.95 16.40
CA LEU A 148 10.21 -3.54 16.65
C LEU A 148 10.81 -2.82 15.44
N LEU A 149 10.59 -3.35 14.23
CA LEU A 149 11.08 -2.76 12.99
C LEU A 149 10.30 -1.49 12.61
N HIS A 150 9.00 -1.45 12.86
CA HIS A 150 8.13 -0.29 12.63
C HIS A 150 8.60 0.89 13.48
N GLU A 151 8.68 0.72 14.81
CA GLU A 151 9.15 1.79 15.70
C GLU A 151 10.63 2.11 15.47
N GLY A 152 11.45 1.11 15.10
CA GLY A 152 12.84 1.32 14.67
C GLY A 152 12.93 2.21 13.42
N THR A 153 12.02 2.04 12.47
CA THR A 153 11.94 2.85 11.25
C THR A 153 11.57 4.30 11.58
N HIS A 154 10.68 4.54 12.54
CA HIS A 154 10.38 5.89 13.03
C HIS A 154 11.65 6.56 13.59
N CYS A 155 12.36 5.87 14.49
CA CYS A 155 13.62 6.37 15.06
C CYS A 155 14.66 6.65 13.96
N PHE A 156 14.82 5.75 13.00
CA PHE A 156 15.79 5.92 11.90
C PHE A 156 15.39 7.06 10.95
N THR A 157 14.10 7.24 10.67
CA THR A 157 13.61 8.35 9.85
C THR A 157 13.96 9.69 10.49
N ILE A 158 13.78 9.81 11.81
CA ILE A 158 14.18 11.00 12.58
C ILE A 158 15.70 11.18 12.56
N LEU A 159 16.49 10.10 12.70
CA LEU A 159 17.94 10.17 12.56
C LEU A 159 18.36 10.70 11.17
N ALA A 160 17.81 10.12 10.11
CA ALA A 160 18.21 10.37 8.74
C ALA A 160 17.77 11.76 8.24
N THR A 161 16.63 12.25 8.70
CA THR A 161 16.00 13.46 8.13
C THR A 161 15.79 14.58 9.16
N GLY A 162 15.82 14.28 10.45
CA GLY A 162 15.51 15.23 11.52
C GLY A 162 14.03 15.61 11.64
N ALA A 163 13.12 14.95 10.92
CA ALA A 163 11.69 15.20 10.97
C ALA A 163 10.86 13.97 10.55
N SER A 164 9.56 13.96 10.84
CA SER A 164 8.66 12.84 10.51
C SER A 164 8.00 12.96 9.14
N GLY A 165 7.84 14.17 8.60
CA GLY A 165 6.94 14.41 7.47
C GLY A 165 5.46 14.25 7.84
N PRO A 166 4.55 14.19 6.84
CA PRO A 166 3.12 14.03 7.11
C PRO A 166 2.79 12.61 7.62
N PRO A 167 1.68 12.45 8.38
CA PRO A 167 1.32 11.17 9.00
C PRO A 167 1.28 9.98 8.03
N TRP A 168 0.68 10.14 6.85
CA TRP A 168 0.57 9.06 5.86
C TRP A 168 1.92 8.52 5.39
N TYR A 169 2.91 9.41 5.29
CA TYR A 169 4.24 9.09 4.81
C TYR A 169 5.07 8.46 5.92
N PHE A 170 5.05 9.05 7.11
CA PHE A 170 5.79 8.55 8.27
C PHE A 170 5.34 7.14 8.66
N GLU A 171 4.04 6.96 8.88
CA GLU A 171 3.45 5.66 9.23
C GLU A 171 3.51 4.68 8.06
N GLY A 172 3.34 5.17 6.82
CA GLY A 172 3.45 4.34 5.63
C GLY A 172 4.84 3.74 5.47
N LEU A 173 5.90 4.53 5.67
CA LEU A 173 7.27 4.04 5.64
C LEU A 173 7.55 3.05 6.78
N ALA A 174 7.06 3.32 7.99
CA ALA A 174 7.24 2.43 9.14
C ALA A 174 6.50 1.10 8.97
N GLU A 175 5.27 1.10 8.44
CA GLU A 175 4.56 -0.13 8.10
C GLU A 175 5.22 -0.88 6.93
N LEU A 176 5.67 -0.17 5.89
CA LEU A 176 6.38 -0.78 4.76
C LEU A 176 7.68 -1.46 5.22
N LEU A 177 8.54 -0.74 5.94
CA LEU A 177 9.84 -1.23 6.38
C LEU A 177 9.74 -2.11 7.64
N GLY A 178 8.60 -2.12 8.31
CA GLY A 178 8.23 -3.15 9.29
C GLY A 178 7.80 -4.46 8.63
N THR A 179 7.23 -4.42 7.43
CA THR A 179 6.81 -5.61 6.68
C THR A 179 8.05 -6.33 6.13
N HIS A 180 8.32 -7.52 6.63
CA HIS A 180 9.63 -8.15 6.44
C HIS A 180 9.57 -9.67 6.23
N ARG A 181 10.68 -10.23 5.74
CA ARG A 181 11.00 -11.66 5.81
C ARG A 181 12.28 -11.83 6.61
N TRP A 182 12.24 -12.70 7.62
CA TRP A 182 13.39 -13.08 8.44
C TRP A 182 13.58 -14.59 8.31
N GLN A 183 14.64 -15.02 7.65
CA GLN A 183 14.92 -16.43 7.39
C GLN A 183 16.43 -16.64 7.28
N ASP A 184 16.94 -17.68 7.93
CA ASP A 184 18.36 -18.09 7.86
C ASP A 184 19.34 -16.93 8.17
N GLY A 185 18.99 -16.08 9.16
CA GLY A 185 19.78 -14.92 9.56
C GLY A 185 19.78 -13.76 8.55
N LYS A 186 18.94 -13.82 7.51
CA LYS A 186 18.80 -12.77 6.49
C LYS A 186 17.48 -12.05 6.67
N LEU A 187 17.58 -10.72 6.80
CA LEU A 187 16.43 -9.83 6.84
C LEU A 187 16.20 -9.19 5.47
N GLN A 188 14.96 -9.20 5.02
CA GLN A 188 14.50 -8.41 3.89
C GLN A 188 13.34 -7.53 4.37
N LEU A 189 13.46 -6.21 4.23
CA LEU A 189 12.41 -5.24 4.54
C LEU A 189 11.61 -4.85 3.29
N GLY A 190 10.42 -4.28 3.48
CA GLY A 190 9.59 -3.80 2.38
C GLY A 190 9.12 -4.94 1.47
N VAL A 191 8.85 -6.12 2.04
CA VAL A 191 8.35 -7.26 1.25
C VAL A 191 6.85 -7.15 1.03
N VAL A 192 6.36 -7.77 -0.04
CA VAL A 192 4.93 -8.05 -0.24
C VAL A 192 4.69 -9.49 0.20
N PRO A 193 3.99 -9.74 1.33
CA PRO A 193 3.77 -11.10 1.81
C PRO A 193 3.00 -11.93 0.77
N ARG A 194 3.45 -13.16 0.52
CA ARG A 194 2.84 -14.05 -0.50
C ARG A 194 1.51 -14.61 -0.06
N ASP A 195 1.34 -14.79 1.24
CA ASP A 195 0.10 -15.22 1.87
C ASP A 195 0.02 -14.67 3.31
N ARG A 196 -1.11 -14.94 3.97
CA ARG A 196 -1.37 -14.48 5.34
C ARG A 196 -0.46 -15.09 6.41
N LEU A 197 0.13 -16.25 6.17
CA LEU A 197 1.00 -16.95 7.12
C LEU A 197 2.40 -16.34 7.14
N GLU A 198 2.86 -15.76 6.02
CA GLU A 198 4.11 -14.99 5.99
C GLU A 198 4.07 -13.71 6.86
N ALA A 199 2.87 -13.21 7.20
CA ALA A 199 2.67 -11.99 7.97
C ALA A 199 1.52 -12.15 8.99
N GLU A 200 1.68 -13.11 9.90
CA GLU A 200 0.65 -13.46 10.88
C GLU A 200 0.26 -12.26 11.77
N HIS A 201 -1.05 -12.05 11.99
CA HIS A 201 -1.66 -10.93 12.73
C HIS A 201 -1.44 -9.51 12.17
N TRP A 202 -0.66 -9.32 11.10
CA TRP A 202 -0.37 -8.01 10.52
C TRP A 202 -1.58 -7.32 9.85
N SER A 203 -2.46 -8.09 9.20
CA SER A 203 -3.81 -7.67 8.77
C SER A 203 -3.96 -6.50 7.77
N ARG A 204 -2.90 -5.84 7.29
CA ARG A 204 -3.02 -4.59 6.49
C ARG A 204 -3.74 -4.78 5.15
N VAL A 205 -3.45 -5.88 4.44
CA VAL A 205 -4.20 -6.28 3.24
C VAL A 205 -5.68 -6.48 3.56
N LYS A 206 -5.99 -7.16 4.67
CA LYS A 206 -7.38 -7.41 5.10
C LYS A 206 -8.13 -6.10 5.39
N ILE A 207 -7.51 -5.15 6.10
CA ILE A 207 -8.11 -3.85 6.40
C ILE A 207 -8.57 -3.15 5.12
N VAL A 208 -7.68 -3.03 4.13
CA VAL A 208 -8.02 -2.36 2.86
C VAL A 208 -9.12 -3.11 2.12
N ARG A 209 -9.04 -4.44 2.04
CA ARG A 209 -10.08 -5.26 1.40
C ARG A 209 -11.44 -5.09 2.05
N ASP A 210 -11.51 -5.13 3.37
CA ASP A 210 -12.76 -5.00 4.11
C ASP A 210 -13.37 -3.60 3.91
N GLU A 211 -12.56 -2.54 3.97
CA GLU A 211 -13.02 -1.17 3.75
C GLU A 211 -13.55 -0.97 2.32
N VAL A 212 -12.84 -1.51 1.33
CA VAL A 212 -13.28 -1.47 -0.08
C VAL A 212 -14.57 -2.26 -0.27
N ALA A 213 -14.66 -3.48 0.27
CA ALA A 213 -15.87 -4.31 0.21
C ALA A 213 -17.08 -3.64 0.88
N ALA A 214 -16.83 -2.84 1.92
CA ALA A 214 -17.85 -2.05 2.60
C ALA A 214 -18.16 -0.70 1.90
N GLY A 215 -17.59 -0.42 0.73
CA GLY A 215 -17.81 0.80 -0.04
C GLY A 215 -17.13 2.05 0.54
N ARG A 216 -16.15 1.88 1.44
CA ARG A 216 -15.39 2.95 2.12
C ARG A 216 -13.98 3.13 1.58
N PHE A 217 -13.75 2.81 0.31
CA PHE A 217 -12.41 2.99 -0.28
C PHE A 217 -11.97 4.46 -0.24
N LEU A 218 -10.68 4.68 -0.04
CA LEU A 218 -10.06 6.00 -0.10
C LEU A 218 -9.35 6.19 -1.43
N ASN A 219 -9.48 7.37 -2.04
CA ASN A 219 -8.55 7.79 -3.10
C ASN A 219 -7.19 8.17 -2.50
N PHE A 220 -6.14 8.21 -3.32
CA PHE A 220 -4.79 8.42 -2.83
C PHE A 220 -4.67 9.79 -2.14
N GLY A 221 -5.29 10.82 -2.71
CA GLY A 221 -5.35 12.14 -2.09
C GLY A 221 -5.99 12.17 -0.69
N SER A 222 -6.94 11.27 -0.40
CA SER A 222 -7.59 11.16 0.92
C SER A 222 -6.66 10.54 1.95
N VAL A 223 -5.89 9.51 1.56
CA VAL A 223 -4.84 8.93 2.41
C VAL A 223 -3.79 9.98 2.74
N MET A 224 -3.36 10.76 1.75
CA MET A 224 -2.40 11.87 1.96
C MET A 224 -2.90 12.92 2.95
N SER A 225 -4.22 13.04 3.11
CA SER A 225 -4.87 14.06 3.92
C SER A 225 -5.13 13.60 5.36
N PHE A 226 -4.63 12.42 5.75
CA PHE A 226 -4.72 11.96 7.13
C PHE A 226 -4.09 12.96 8.11
N GLY A 227 -4.90 13.40 9.07
CA GLY A 227 -4.46 14.26 10.15
C GLY A 227 -3.71 13.49 11.24
N PRO A 228 -3.07 14.20 12.19
CA PRO A 228 -2.28 13.59 13.26
C PRO A 228 -3.09 12.72 14.23
N ARG A 229 -4.43 12.76 14.17
CA ARG A 229 -5.32 11.93 15.00
C ARG A 229 -5.85 10.69 14.30
N ALA A 230 -5.55 10.49 13.01
CA ALA A 230 -6.06 9.36 12.24
C ALA A 230 -5.67 8.02 12.89
N HIS A 231 -4.40 7.88 13.27
CA HIS A 231 -3.81 6.67 13.84
C HIS A 231 -4.21 6.37 15.31
N ARG A 232 -5.35 6.92 15.76
CA ARG A 232 -6.06 6.43 16.95
C ARG A 232 -6.89 5.19 16.63
N GLU A 233 -7.13 4.96 15.34
CA GLU A 233 -7.84 3.81 14.77
C GLU A 233 -6.82 2.92 14.02
N ASN A 234 -7.17 1.66 13.76
CA ASN A 234 -6.25 0.71 13.11
C ASN A 234 -6.27 0.85 11.58
N GLU A 235 -7.38 1.30 11.03
CA GLU A 235 -7.68 1.37 9.61
C GLU A 235 -6.68 2.24 8.84
N PRO A 236 -6.28 3.43 9.35
CA PRO A 236 -5.26 4.25 8.70
C PRO A 236 -3.92 3.55 8.49
N TYR A 237 -3.49 2.64 9.38
CA TYR A 237 -2.25 1.88 9.18
C TYR A 237 -2.31 1.00 7.93
N GLY A 238 -3.46 0.37 7.67
CA GLY A 238 -3.68 -0.41 6.45
C GLY A 238 -3.57 0.45 5.19
N TRP A 239 -4.18 1.63 5.21
CA TRP A 239 -4.14 2.58 4.09
C TRP A 239 -2.76 3.20 3.88
N CYS A 240 -2.06 3.58 4.95
CA CYS A 240 -0.70 4.12 4.90
C CYS A 240 0.30 3.07 4.39
N TRP A 241 0.20 1.82 4.86
CA TRP A 241 0.98 0.71 4.31
C TRP A 241 0.72 0.55 2.81
N ALA A 242 -0.55 0.47 2.40
CA ALA A 242 -0.93 0.30 1.01
C ALA A 242 -0.38 1.43 0.13
N ALA A 243 -0.46 2.69 0.58
CA ALA A 243 0.08 3.83 -0.13
C ALA A 243 1.61 3.76 -0.27
N ALA A 244 2.33 3.41 0.81
CA ALA A 244 3.77 3.27 0.77
C ALA A 244 4.23 2.09 -0.10
N ALA A 245 3.59 0.92 0.02
CA ALA A 245 3.86 -0.26 -0.79
C ALA A 245 3.60 0.01 -2.28
N PHE A 246 2.46 0.63 -2.60
CA PHE A 246 2.12 1.04 -3.96
C PHE A 246 3.21 1.93 -4.55
N LEU A 247 3.57 3.02 -3.89
CA LEU A 247 4.60 3.91 -4.42
C LEU A 247 5.98 3.25 -4.48
N HIS A 248 6.37 2.48 -3.46
CA HIS A 248 7.70 1.88 -3.35
C HIS A 248 7.98 0.83 -4.42
N HIS A 249 6.99 -0.01 -4.73
CA HIS A 249 7.14 -1.08 -5.70
C HIS A 249 6.74 -0.66 -7.12
N HIS A 250 6.08 0.48 -7.30
CA HIS A 250 5.69 0.94 -8.63
C HIS A 250 6.89 1.58 -9.38
N PRO A 251 7.19 1.13 -10.61
CA PRO A 251 8.37 1.56 -11.34
C PRO A 251 8.40 3.08 -11.61
N ASP A 252 7.24 3.70 -11.81
CA ASP A 252 7.15 5.13 -12.11
C ASP A 252 7.13 6.05 -10.87
N TYR A 253 6.92 5.51 -9.67
CA TYR A 253 6.65 6.32 -8.46
C TYR A 253 7.66 6.13 -7.33
N ARG A 254 8.44 5.05 -7.37
CA ARG A 254 9.39 4.71 -6.30
C ARG A 254 10.44 5.80 -6.06
N ASP A 255 10.94 6.42 -7.12
CA ASP A 255 11.95 7.47 -7.00
C ASP A 255 11.32 8.73 -6.43
N ALA A 256 10.08 9.04 -6.84
CA ALA A 256 9.33 10.16 -6.28
C ALA A 256 9.08 9.99 -4.77
N LEU A 257 8.73 8.79 -4.30
CA LEU A 257 8.60 8.48 -2.88
C LEU A 257 9.91 8.72 -2.12
N ARG A 258 11.04 8.24 -2.65
CA ARG A 258 12.36 8.36 -2.00
C ARG A 258 12.84 9.81 -1.95
N GLU A 259 12.66 10.57 -3.02
CA GLU A 259 13.06 11.98 -3.07
C GLU A 259 12.30 12.84 -2.06
N MET A 260 11.11 12.43 -1.63
CA MET A 260 10.35 13.14 -0.60
C MET A 260 10.98 13.07 0.81
N LEU A 261 11.98 12.21 1.05
CA LEU A 261 12.73 12.20 2.31
C LEU A 261 13.36 13.57 2.62
N ALA A 262 13.79 14.31 1.58
CA ALA A 262 14.36 15.64 1.71
C ALA A 262 13.34 16.71 2.13
N GLU A 263 12.04 16.39 2.06
CA GLU A 263 10.94 17.33 2.28
C GLU A 263 10.22 17.11 3.61
N THR A 264 10.62 16.11 4.40
CA THR A 264 10.00 15.72 5.69
C THR A 264 9.95 16.84 6.74
N ARG A 265 10.80 17.87 6.63
CA ARG A 265 10.81 19.05 7.51
C ARG A 265 9.72 20.07 7.17
N GLN A 266 9.09 19.96 6.01
CA GLN A 266 8.02 20.86 5.58
C GLN A 266 6.72 20.56 6.33
N SER A 267 5.78 21.51 6.30
CA SER A 267 4.41 21.24 6.75
C SER A 267 3.78 20.13 5.91
N ALA A 268 2.83 19.38 6.48
CA ALA A 268 2.13 18.31 5.77
C ALA A 268 1.50 18.78 4.44
N GLU A 269 0.91 19.98 4.43
CA GLU A 269 0.34 20.59 3.23
C GLU A 269 1.41 20.87 2.17
N SER A 270 2.51 21.52 2.53
CA SER A 270 3.61 21.82 1.60
C SER A 270 4.23 20.54 1.05
N PHE A 271 4.47 19.54 1.91
CA PHE A 271 4.95 18.22 1.50
C PHE A 271 4.02 17.60 0.45
N ASN A 272 2.71 17.59 0.71
CA ASN A 272 1.72 17.00 -0.17
C ASN A 272 1.62 17.73 -1.52
N VAL A 273 1.71 19.07 -1.53
CA VAL A 273 1.77 19.87 -2.76
C VAL A 273 3.02 19.54 -3.56
N LYS A 274 4.18 19.43 -2.91
CA LYS A 274 5.45 19.06 -3.56
C LYS A 274 5.41 17.65 -4.14
N PHE A 275 4.84 16.69 -3.41
CA PHE A 275 4.66 15.32 -3.90
C PHE A 275 3.77 15.30 -5.15
N ARG A 276 2.59 15.94 -5.10
CA ARG A 276 1.70 16.05 -6.27
C ARG A 276 2.40 16.68 -7.47
N ARG A 277 3.17 17.75 -7.26
CA ARG A 277 3.95 18.40 -8.33
C ARG A 277 5.03 17.48 -8.90
N LYS A 278 5.66 16.65 -8.06
CA LYS A 278 6.68 15.68 -8.48
C LYS A 278 6.08 14.59 -9.38
N ILE A 279 4.89 14.09 -9.04
CA ILE A 279 4.13 13.16 -9.91
C ILE A 279 3.66 13.87 -11.20
N GLY A 280 3.31 15.14 -11.11
CA GLY A 280 3.03 16.00 -12.26
C GLY A 280 1.83 15.53 -13.09
N SER A 281 2.01 15.46 -14.41
CA SER A 281 0.94 15.09 -15.35
C SER A 281 0.43 13.64 -15.17
N ARG A 282 1.19 12.79 -14.46
CA ARG A 282 0.77 11.42 -14.14
C ARG A 282 -0.20 11.33 -12.96
N TRP A 283 -0.53 12.44 -12.29
CA TRP A 283 -1.34 12.38 -11.06
C TRP A 283 -2.67 11.64 -11.23
N GLN A 284 -3.41 11.90 -12.31
CA GLN A 284 -4.67 11.21 -12.55
C GLN A 284 -4.48 9.72 -12.87
N LEU A 285 -3.36 9.37 -13.51
CA LEU A 285 -3.02 7.97 -13.75
C LEU A 285 -2.65 7.27 -12.44
N LEU A 286 -1.89 7.93 -11.57
CA LEU A 286 -1.58 7.43 -10.23
C LEU A 286 -2.85 7.13 -9.44
N GLU A 287 -3.83 8.04 -9.45
CA GLU A 287 -5.13 7.80 -8.80
C GLU A 287 -5.91 6.64 -9.43
N ALA A 288 -5.84 6.47 -10.76
CA ALA A 288 -6.47 5.34 -11.44
C ALA A 288 -5.79 4.00 -11.11
N GLU A 289 -4.46 3.97 -11.11
CA GLU A 289 -3.64 2.81 -10.71
C GLU A 289 -3.82 2.45 -9.24
N TRP A 290 -3.87 3.46 -8.37
CA TRP A 290 -4.22 3.30 -6.97
C TRP A 290 -5.59 2.64 -6.82
N GLN A 291 -6.58 3.09 -7.59
CA GLN A 291 -7.92 2.51 -7.54
C GLN A 291 -7.91 1.05 -8.01
N CYS A 292 -7.21 0.72 -9.10
CA CYS A 292 -7.00 -0.67 -9.53
C CYS A 292 -6.41 -1.49 -8.38
N PHE A 293 -5.31 -1.01 -7.81
CA PHE A 293 -4.60 -1.69 -6.73
C PHE A 293 -5.51 -1.96 -5.54
N VAL A 294 -6.20 -0.98 -4.98
CA VAL A 294 -7.00 -1.19 -3.76
C VAL A 294 -8.23 -2.08 -3.99
N HIS A 295 -8.76 -2.13 -5.23
CA HIS A 295 -9.89 -3.02 -5.56
C HIS A 295 -9.49 -4.46 -5.89
N SER A 296 -8.21 -4.70 -6.20
CA SER A 296 -7.67 -6.04 -6.47
C SER A 296 -6.59 -6.47 -5.48
N ILE A 297 -6.36 -5.69 -4.42
CA ILE A 297 -5.32 -5.96 -3.44
C ILE A 297 -5.53 -7.33 -2.79
N ASP A 298 -4.48 -8.13 -2.86
CA ASP A 298 -4.38 -9.40 -2.14
C ASP A 298 -2.92 -9.67 -1.83
N TYR A 299 -2.68 -10.74 -1.06
CA TYR A 299 -1.34 -11.26 -0.85
C TYR A 299 -0.69 -11.65 -2.18
N GLY A 300 0.61 -11.43 -2.29
CA GLY A 300 1.39 -11.71 -3.51
C GLY A 300 1.19 -10.70 -4.65
N TYR A 301 0.51 -9.57 -4.43
CA TYR A 301 0.26 -8.55 -5.47
C TYR A 301 1.53 -8.13 -6.23
N GLN A 302 1.49 -8.23 -7.57
CA GLN A 302 2.65 -7.94 -8.42
C GLN A 302 2.62 -6.51 -8.98
N PHE A 303 3.11 -5.55 -8.19
CA PHE A 303 3.08 -4.11 -8.53
C PHE A 303 3.68 -3.78 -9.90
N GLU A 304 4.86 -4.32 -10.24
CA GLU A 304 5.49 -4.04 -11.53
C GLU A 304 4.70 -4.64 -12.71
N ALA A 305 4.06 -5.80 -12.52
CA ALA A 305 3.26 -6.44 -13.56
C ALA A 305 1.93 -5.69 -13.79
N GLU A 306 1.32 -5.17 -12.72
CA GLU A 306 0.07 -4.40 -12.78
C GLU A 306 0.25 -2.92 -13.16
N ALA A 307 1.48 -2.38 -13.10
CA ALA A 307 1.77 -1.01 -13.54
C ALA A 307 1.26 -0.75 -14.98
N ILE A 308 0.48 0.32 -15.15
CA ILE A 308 -0.23 0.58 -16.41
C ILE A 308 0.75 1.04 -17.48
N ARG A 309 0.81 0.26 -18.56
CA ARG A 309 1.68 0.57 -19.69
C ARG A 309 0.99 1.52 -20.65
N ILE A 310 1.52 2.73 -20.74
CA ILE A 310 1.16 3.70 -21.78
C ILE A 310 2.12 3.52 -22.96
N ARG A 311 1.59 3.52 -24.18
CA ARG A 311 2.37 3.57 -25.42
C ARG A 311 2.02 4.83 -26.22
N PRO A 312 2.87 5.26 -27.17
CA PRO A 312 2.57 6.37 -28.06
C PRO A 312 1.21 6.20 -28.74
N LEU A 313 0.48 7.30 -28.88
CA LEU A 313 -0.87 7.30 -29.42
C LEU A 313 -0.86 7.56 -30.92
N ALA A 314 -1.69 6.83 -31.64
CA ALA A 314 -2.01 7.03 -33.05
C ALA A 314 -3.52 7.19 -33.24
N ALA A 315 -3.90 7.87 -34.32
CA ALA A 315 -5.29 7.82 -34.80
C ALA A 315 -5.61 6.38 -35.24
N LEU A 316 -6.82 5.91 -34.95
CA LEU A 316 -7.27 4.61 -35.46
C LEU A 316 -7.47 4.73 -36.98
N PRO A 317 -6.79 3.92 -37.82
CA PRO A 317 -7.00 3.95 -39.26
C PRO A 317 -8.43 3.53 -39.61
N ALA A 318 -8.97 4.01 -40.73
CA ALA A 318 -10.30 3.63 -41.21
C ALA A 318 -10.44 2.12 -41.48
N THR A 319 -9.33 1.45 -41.83
CA THR A 319 -9.24 -0.01 -42.02
C THR A 319 -9.12 -0.79 -40.71
N GLY A 320 -8.99 -0.10 -39.58
CA GLY A 320 -8.69 -0.66 -38.27
C GLY A 320 -7.21 -0.57 -37.88
N GLY A 321 -6.96 -0.81 -36.61
CA GLY A 321 -5.63 -0.89 -36.01
C GLY A 321 -5.41 -2.24 -35.35
N SER A 322 -4.16 -2.54 -34.98
CA SER A 322 -3.82 -3.76 -34.27
C SER A 322 -2.80 -3.49 -33.18
N CYS A 323 -2.89 -4.21 -32.08
CA CYS A 323 -1.92 -4.16 -31.00
C CYS A 323 -1.62 -5.55 -30.44
N GLN A 324 -0.40 -5.73 -29.93
CA GLN A 324 -0.02 -6.89 -29.13
C GLN A 324 -0.19 -6.57 -27.64
N LEU A 325 -0.64 -7.57 -26.88
CA LEU A 325 -0.73 -7.55 -25.42
C LEU A 325 0.20 -8.62 -24.84
N ASP A 326 0.98 -8.25 -23.84
CA ASP A 326 1.70 -9.20 -22.98
C ASP A 326 0.72 -9.73 -21.92
N VAL A 327 0.50 -11.04 -21.86
CA VAL A 327 -0.49 -11.63 -20.94
C VAL A 327 -0.02 -11.69 -19.49
N ALA A 328 1.28 -11.45 -19.25
CA ALA A 328 1.88 -11.35 -17.92
C ALA A 328 1.83 -9.92 -17.35
N ARG A 329 0.96 -9.07 -17.90
CA ARG A 329 0.82 -7.66 -17.51
C ARG A 329 -0.63 -7.31 -17.28
N GLY A 330 -0.83 -6.32 -16.40
CA GLY A 330 -2.12 -5.68 -16.18
C GLY A 330 -2.55 -4.81 -17.37
N TRP A 331 -3.12 -3.64 -17.09
CA TRP A 331 -3.67 -2.77 -18.13
C TRP A 331 -2.60 -2.20 -19.07
N GLN A 332 -2.84 -2.33 -20.36
CA GLN A 332 -1.96 -1.85 -21.42
C GLN A 332 -2.77 -0.99 -22.39
N ALA A 333 -2.33 0.25 -22.63
CA ALA A 333 -2.93 1.10 -23.66
C ALA A 333 -2.87 0.35 -24.99
N SER A 334 -3.88 0.40 -25.84
CA SER A 334 -3.88 -0.18 -27.20
C SER A 334 -3.03 0.64 -28.19
N GLY A 335 -2.77 1.90 -27.85
CA GLY A 335 -2.17 2.89 -28.76
C GLY A 335 -3.20 3.68 -29.56
N TYR A 336 -4.49 3.35 -29.47
CA TYR A 336 -5.55 4.01 -30.24
C TYR A 336 -6.50 4.80 -29.34
N ARG A 337 -6.94 5.95 -29.88
CA ARG A 337 -8.02 6.74 -29.29
C ARG A 337 -9.38 6.24 -29.76
N VAL A 338 -10.36 6.35 -28.88
CA VAL A 338 -11.76 6.05 -29.16
C VAL A 338 -12.64 7.24 -28.84
N ARG A 339 -13.75 7.36 -29.57
CA ARG A 339 -14.68 8.49 -29.50
C ARG A 339 -15.92 8.12 -28.74
N ALA A 340 -16.37 9.01 -27.86
CA ALA A 340 -17.61 8.85 -27.12
C ALA A 340 -18.78 8.49 -28.05
N GLY A 341 -19.51 7.43 -27.70
CA GLY A 341 -20.69 6.97 -28.42
C GLY A 341 -20.42 6.13 -29.67
N ALA A 342 -19.20 6.10 -30.20
CA ALA A 342 -18.82 5.22 -31.29
C ALA A 342 -18.74 3.76 -30.80
N THR A 343 -19.07 2.82 -31.69
CA THR A 343 -18.97 1.38 -31.43
C THR A 343 -17.75 0.84 -32.13
N TYR A 344 -16.99 0.01 -31.44
CA TYR A 344 -15.78 -0.62 -31.97
C TYR A 344 -15.91 -2.13 -31.87
N GLU A 345 -15.46 -2.81 -32.90
CA GLU A 345 -15.31 -4.26 -32.94
C GLU A 345 -13.87 -4.62 -32.61
N LEU A 346 -13.70 -5.56 -31.67
CA LEU A 346 -12.42 -6.15 -31.32
C LEU A 346 -12.42 -7.62 -31.74
N THR A 347 -11.30 -8.07 -32.28
CA THR A 347 -11.04 -9.48 -32.53
C THR A 347 -9.67 -9.84 -32.00
N ALA A 348 -9.60 -10.85 -31.15
CA ALA A 348 -8.40 -11.34 -30.54
C ALA A 348 -7.97 -12.68 -31.15
N ASN A 349 -6.67 -12.86 -31.37
CA ASN A 349 -6.11 -14.06 -31.94
C ASN A 349 -4.79 -14.42 -31.22
N GLY A 350 -4.65 -15.69 -30.87
CA GLY A 350 -3.47 -16.23 -30.20
C GLY A 350 -3.84 -17.15 -29.05
N GLN A 351 -2.95 -18.08 -28.77
CA GLN A 351 -2.97 -18.93 -27.58
C GLN A 351 -1.87 -18.49 -26.63
N PHE A 352 -2.15 -18.56 -25.34
CA PHE A 352 -1.23 -18.15 -24.29
C PHE A 352 -1.41 -19.01 -23.04
N GLN A 353 -0.43 -18.99 -22.14
CA GLN A 353 -0.50 -19.66 -20.85
C GLN A 353 -1.06 -18.71 -19.79
N ILE A 354 -2.04 -19.17 -19.01
CA ILE A 354 -2.66 -18.39 -17.90
C ILE A 354 -2.41 -19.02 -16.50
N ASP A 355 -1.80 -20.20 -16.46
CA ASP A 355 -1.32 -20.86 -15.24
C ASP A 355 -0.32 -21.95 -15.64
N ASP A 356 0.50 -22.42 -14.72
CA ASP A 356 1.41 -23.55 -14.88
C ASP A 356 1.23 -24.69 -13.85
N ASN A 357 0.26 -24.58 -12.94
CA ASN A 357 0.02 -25.56 -11.89
C ASN A 357 -1.26 -26.39 -12.11
N PRO A 358 -1.21 -27.75 -12.07
CA PRO A 358 -0.03 -28.62 -11.99
C PRO A 358 0.71 -28.78 -13.33
N ARG A 359 0.17 -28.22 -14.41
CA ARG A 359 0.75 -28.19 -15.75
C ARG A 359 0.26 -26.91 -16.46
N PRO A 360 0.88 -26.48 -17.57
CA PRO A 360 0.44 -25.31 -18.33
C PRO A 360 -1.05 -25.31 -18.69
N TRP A 361 -1.76 -24.24 -18.35
CA TRP A 361 -3.14 -23.99 -18.78
C TRP A 361 -3.10 -23.09 -20.03
N ILE A 362 -3.30 -23.71 -21.20
CA ILE A 362 -3.39 -22.97 -22.45
C ILE A 362 -4.80 -22.37 -22.58
N SER A 363 -4.85 -21.08 -22.85
CA SER A 363 -6.06 -20.28 -22.99
C SER A 363 -6.06 -19.48 -24.28
N GLU A 364 -7.24 -18.98 -24.63
CA GLU A 364 -7.52 -18.02 -25.69
C GLU A 364 -8.30 -16.86 -25.07
N ALA A 365 -8.65 -15.85 -25.86
CA ALA A 365 -9.24 -14.61 -25.36
C ALA A 365 -10.62 -14.76 -24.66
N ASN A 366 -11.30 -15.90 -24.75
CA ASN A 366 -12.52 -16.18 -23.97
C ASN A 366 -12.22 -16.64 -22.52
N GLY A 367 -10.96 -16.94 -22.20
CA GLY A 367 -10.54 -17.46 -20.91
C GLY A 367 -10.86 -18.94 -20.70
N VAL A 368 -10.45 -19.45 -19.55
CA VAL A 368 -10.80 -20.79 -19.04
C VAL A 368 -11.82 -20.66 -17.91
N THR A 369 -12.84 -21.52 -17.92
CA THR A 369 -13.91 -21.52 -16.91
C THR A 369 -13.60 -22.39 -15.68
N LEU A 370 -12.35 -22.84 -15.54
CA LEU A 370 -11.87 -23.59 -14.36
C LEU A 370 -11.53 -22.66 -13.19
N ALA A 371 -11.24 -21.39 -13.45
CA ALA A 371 -10.91 -20.39 -12.46
C ALA A 371 -11.45 -19.02 -12.85
N TYR A 372 -11.79 -18.21 -11.84
CA TYR A 372 -12.37 -16.89 -12.02
C TYR A 372 -11.63 -15.87 -11.16
N HIS A 373 -11.39 -14.69 -11.72
CA HIS A 373 -10.96 -13.51 -10.99
C HIS A 373 -12.02 -12.41 -11.13
N GLN A 374 -12.46 -11.84 -10.00
CA GLN A 374 -13.52 -10.83 -9.93
C GLN A 374 -14.78 -11.20 -10.73
N GLY A 375 -15.21 -12.47 -10.62
CA GLY A 375 -16.42 -12.98 -11.29
C GLY A 375 -16.26 -13.27 -12.78
N ARG A 376 -15.05 -13.17 -13.34
CA ARG A 376 -14.77 -13.39 -14.77
C ARG A 376 -13.77 -14.53 -14.97
N PRO A 377 -13.89 -15.34 -16.04
CA PRO A 377 -12.90 -16.35 -16.38
C PRO A 377 -11.48 -15.77 -16.41
N VAL A 378 -10.50 -16.48 -15.85
CA VAL A 378 -9.09 -16.12 -16.08
C VAL A 378 -8.76 -16.37 -17.55
N GLY A 379 -7.95 -15.51 -18.17
CA GLY A 379 -7.67 -15.53 -19.60
C GLY A 379 -8.65 -14.70 -20.46
N LEU A 380 -9.77 -14.21 -19.90
CA LEU A 380 -10.73 -13.40 -20.65
C LEU A 380 -10.11 -12.05 -21.06
N LEU A 381 -10.24 -11.67 -22.35
CA LEU A 381 -9.87 -10.33 -22.81
C LEU A 381 -10.86 -9.29 -22.30
N LEU A 382 -10.32 -8.26 -21.65
CA LEU A 382 -11.05 -7.14 -21.08
C LEU A 382 -10.65 -5.82 -21.75
N ALA A 383 -11.61 -4.89 -21.81
CA ALA A 383 -11.40 -3.54 -22.32
C ALA A 383 -11.87 -2.46 -21.33
N ALA A 384 -11.14 -1.36 -21.28
CA ALA A 384 -11.48 -0.16 -20.52
C ALA A 384 -11.11 1.10 -21.31
N VAL A 385 -11.88 2.19 -21.15
CA VAL A 385 -11.52 3.49 -21.72
C VAL A 385 -11.02 4.41 -20.62
N TYR A 386 -9.84 5.00 -20.81
CA TYR A 386 -9.28 5.97 -19.87
C TYR A 386 -8.91 7.27 -20.58
N ASP A 387 -9.26 8.38 -19.95
CA ASP A 387 -8.89 9.74 -20.35
C ASP A 387 -8.15 10.39 -19.18
N ALA A 388 -6.95 10.90 -19.42
CA ALA A 388 -6.15 11.59 -18.40
C ALA A 388 -6.83 12.88 -17.87
N ARG A 389 -7.82 13.43 -18.59
CA ARG A 389 -8.65 14.55 -18.12
C ARG A 389 -9.73 14.12 -17.14
N PHE A 390 -9.99 12.82 -17.03
CA PHE A 390 -10.93 12.30 -16.04
C PHE A 390 -10.32 12.48 -14.65
N VAL A 391 -10.94 13.35 -13.85
CA VAL A 391 -10.56 13.51 -12.45
C VAL A 391 -11.06 12.30 -11.69
N VAL A 392 -10.14 11.46 -11.24
CA VAL A 392 -10.45 10.29 -10.42
C VAL A 392 -10.87 10.80 -9.04
N GLY A 393 -12.18 10.73 -8.78
CA GLY A 393 -12.79 11.08 -7.50
C GLY A 393 -13.27 9.84 -6.76
N SER A 394 -14.47 9.90 -6.19
CA SER A 394 -15.13 8.74 -5.56
C SER A 394 -15.78 7.76 -6.55
N LYS A 395 -15.73 8.04 -7.86
CA LYS A 395 -16.28 7.15 -8.89
C LYS A 395 -15.23 6.14 -9.35
N LEU A 396 -15.67 4.91 -9.59
CA LEU A 396 -14.83 3.88 -10.19
C LEU A 396 -14.46 4.24 -11.63
N THR A 397 -13.17 4.05 -11.93
CA THR A 397 -12.62 4.06 -13.28
C THR A 397 -13.06 2.81 -14.02
N GLU A 398 -13.02 2.87 -15.35
CA GLU A 398 -13.40 1.71 -16.18
C GLU A 398 -12.43 0.54 -16.02
N PHE A 399 -11.21 0.78 -15.51
CA PHE A 399 -10.29 -0.29 -15.15
C PHE A 399 -10.85 -1.21 -14.05
N CYS A 400 -11.67 -0.66 -13.14
CA CYS A 400 -12.36 -1.43 -12.08
C CYS A 400 -13.71 -1.97 -12.53
N GLN A 401 -14.22 -1.53 -13.68
CA GLN A 401 -15.50 -1.95 -14.26
C GLN A 401 -15.35 -2.25 -15.77
N PRO A 402 -14.49 -3.21 -16.13
CA PRO A 402 -14.13 -3.41 -17.52
C PRO A 402 -15.25 -4.08 -18.31
N ARG A 403 -15.19 -3.91 -19.63
CA ARG A 403 -16.03 -4.61 -20.60
C ARG A 403 -15.38 -5.94 -20.97
N GLU A 404 -16.20 -6.98 -21.04
CA GLU A 404 -15.81 -8.32 -21.48
C GLU A 404 -15.86 -8.36 -23.01
N ILE A 405 -14.75 -8.76 -23.63
CA ILE A 405 -14.61 -8.77 -25.10
C ILE A 405 -14.54 -10.19 -25.64
N GLY A 406 -13.76 -11.07 -25.01
CA GLY A 406 -13.56 -12.42 -25.54
C GLY A 406 -12.72 -12.47 -26.83
N THR A 407 -12.87 -13.55 -27.59
CA THR A 407 -12.27 -13.72 -28.92
C THR A 407 -12.78 -12.71 -29.94
N ARG A 408 -14.07 -12.34 -29.86
CA ARG A 408 -14.68 -11.30 -30.69
C ARG A 408 -15.79 -10.62 -29.91
N GLY A 409 -15.76 -9.29 -29.86
CA GLY A 409 -16.76 -8.53 -29.14
C GLY A 409 -16.86 -7.10 -29.64
N THR A 410 -18.01 -6.48 -29.40
CA THR A 410 -18.22 -5.05 -29.68
C THR A 410 -18.27 -4.28 -28.38
N PHE A 411 -17.66 -3.09 -28.35
CA PHE A 411 -17.82 -2.17 -27.24
C PHE A 411 -18.18 -0.78 -27.74
N ARG A 412 -19.16 -0.15 -27.07
CA ARG A 412 -19.50 1.25 -27.28
C ARG A 412 -18.71 2.10 -26.30
N ALA A 413 -17.87 3.00 -26.79
CA ALA A 413 -17.05 3.84 -25.95
C ALA A 413 -17.93 4.82 -25.15
N PRO A 414 -17.90 4.79 -23.81
CA PRO A 414 -18.75 5.65 -22.98
C PRO A 414 -18.25 7.11 -22.93
N ARG A 415 -16.99 7.35 -23.32
CA ARG A 415 -16.32 8.65 -23.32
C ARG A 415 -15.21 8.66 -24.37
N ASP A 416 -14.70 9.85 -24.68
CA ASP A 416 -13.45 9.97 -25.41
C ASP A 416 -12.29 9.48 -24.55
N GLY A 417 -11.33 8.80 -25.14
CA GLY A 417 -10.17 8.35 -24.39
C GLY A 417 -9.26 7.43 -25.17
N ILE A 418 -8.37 6.77 -24.45
CA ILE A 418 -7.49 5.72 -24.94
C ILE A 418 -8.14 4.39 -24.57
N LEU A 419 -8.21 3.47 -25.52
CA LEU A 419 -8.62 2.10 -25.25
C LEU A 419 -7.47 1.35 -24.58
N PHE A 420 -7.71 0.78 -23.42
CA PHE A 420 -6.81 -0.12 -22.70
C PHE A 420 -7.36 -1.53 -22.72
N LEU A 421 -6.45 -2.50 -22.71
CA LEU A 421 -6.76 -3.92 -22.73
C LEU A 421 -5.94 -4.65 -21.68
N ARG A 422 -6.50 -5.72 -21.12
CA ARG A 422 -5.78 -6.70 -20.29
C ARG A 422 -6.38 -8.09 -20.51
N VAL A 423 -5.59 -9.11 -20.22
CA VAL A 423 -6.11 -10.46 -20.00
C VAL A 423 -6.47 -10.57 -18.51
N ASN A 424 -7.65 -11.12 -18.21
CA ASN A 424 -8.14 -11.23 -16.84
C ASN A 424 -7.36 -12.29 -16.06
N ASP A 425 -6.85 -11.92 -14.89
CA ASP A 425 -6.21 -12.84 -13.95
C ASP A 425 -6.02 -12.11 -12.61
N ALA A 426 -5.76 -12.87 -11.54
CA ALA A 426 -5.41 -12.31 -10.26
C ALA A 426 -4.04 -11.61 -10.31
N PRO A 427 -3.88 -10.43 -9.68
CA PRO A 427 -2.59 -9.72 -9.64
C PRO A 427 -1.42 -10.56 -9.11
N ALA A 428 -1.70 -11.51 -8.21
CA ALA A 428 -0.70 -12.41 -7.64
C ALA A 428 -0.25 -13.53 -8.59
N SER A 429 -1.04 -13.83 -9.63
CA SER A 429 -0.79 -14.92 -10.57
C SER A 429 -0.03 -14.48 -11.82
N LEU A 430 -0.01 -13.19 -12.18
CA LEU A 430 0.56 -12.70 -13.44
C LEU A 430 1.97 -13.23 -13.81
N SER A 431 2.80 -13.58 -12.83
CA SER A 431 4.13 -14.16 -13.02
C SER A 431 4.15 -15.58 -13.58
N ASN A 432 3.03 -16.32 -13.61
CA ASN A 432 2.93 -17.63 -14.27
C ASN A 432 2.26 -17.55 -15.66
N ASN A 433 1.84 -16.35 -16.09
CA ASN A 433 1.31 -16.13 -17.44
C ASN A 433 2.44 -16.03 -18.46
N ARG A 434 2.27 -16.60 -19.64
CA ARG A 434 3.28 -16.56 -20.72
C ARG A 434 2.64 -16.39 -22.09
N GLY A 435 3.23 -15.54 -22.92
CA GLY A 435 2.84 -15.34 -24.31
C GLY A 435 2.27 -13.95 -24.60
N THR A 436 1.73 -13.79 -25.81
CA THR A 436 1.13 -12.53 -26.25
C THR A 436 -0.21 -12.79 -26.94
N LEU A 437 -1.10 -11.80 -26.89
CA LEU A 437 -2.39 -11.83 -27.57
C LEU A 437 -2.46 -10.70 -28.60
N ALA A 438 -2.72 -11.05 -29.86
CA ALA A 438 -2.93 -10.08 -30.92
C ALA A 438 -4.38 -9.60 -30.91
N VAL A 439 -4.61 -8.28 -30.90
CA VAL A 439 -5.96 -7.70 -30.92
C VAL A 439 -6.08 -6.72 -32.08
N THR A 440 -7.10 -6.92 -32.91
CA THR A 440 -7.49 -6.01 -33.98
C THR A 440 -8.68 -5.16 -33.53
N ILE A 441 -8.67 -3.86 -33.83
CA ILE A 441 -9.68 -2.88 -33.42
C ILE A 441 -10.20 -2.18 -34.66
N ARG A 442 -11.51 -2.14 -34.85
CA ARG A 442 -12.18 -1.44 -35.96
C ARG A 442 -13.34 -0.62 -35.44
N GLU A 443 -13.53 0.59 -35.94
CA GLU A 443 -14.79 1.31 -35.70
C GLU A 443 -15.90 0.62 -36.51
N ALA A 444 -16.98 0.21 -35.85
CA ALA A 444 -18.12 -0.39 -36.51
C ALA A 444 -18.82 0.68 -37.35
N ILE A 445 -19.01 0.41 -38.65
CA ILE A 445 -19.78 1.28 -39.52
C ILE A 445 -21.24 1.21 -39.01
N PRO A 446 -21.87 2.35 -38.65
CA PRO A 446 -23.28 2.31 -38.30
C PRO A 446 -24.07 1.73 -39.49
N PRO A 447 -25.06 0.86 -39.27
CA PRO A 447 -25.88 0.37 -40.36
C PRO A 447 -26.44 1.59 -41.12
N PRO A 448 -26.47 1.56 -42.46
CA PRO A 448 -27.09 2.63 -43.23
C PRO A 448 -28.52 2.82 -42.70
N GLY A 449 -28.83 4.04 -42.27
CA GLY A 449 -30.12 4.36 -41.65
C GLY A 449 -31.27 4.04 -42.59
N ASN A 450 -32.27 3.32 -42.08
CA ASN A 450 -33.59 3.20 -42.69
C ASN A 450 -34.42 4.45 -42.42
#